data_AF-A0AAD6X8S2-F1
#
_entry.id   AF-A0AAD6X8S2-F1
#
_cell.length_a   1.000
_cell.length_b   1.000
_cell.length_c   1.000
_cell.angle_alpha   90.00
_cell.angle_beta   90.00
_cell.angle_gamma   90.00
#
_symmetry.space_group_name_H-M   'P 1'
#
loop_
_entity.id
_entity.type
_entity.pdbx_description
1 polymer ?
#
loop_
_entity_poly.entity_id
_entity_poly.type
_entity_poly.pdbx_seq_one_letter_code
_entity_poly.pdbx_strand_id
1 'polypeptide(L)'
;MASLRPMALAASLISTSYFAFGNLAAAYMGVMAATARERTTIPAVDRLALWDAFFHAAKFHMGLSGIFSAFALSAAAYLTSGRLLPNILAAGAAAAFTSAAYTLLVMMPVNNDLMASLRASTVKPIEPKEEKHVLDQLDSWRSLNRVRMGLGFVAWMASATALFATEAMIEL
;
A
#
# COMPACT_ATOMS: atom_id res chain seq x y z
N MET A 1 19.24 21.35 -14.63
CA MET A 1 18.13 20.37 -14.71
C MET A 1 18.62 18.93 -14.92
N ALA A 2 19.67 18.68 -15.71
CA ALA A 2 20.18 17.33 -15.99
C ALA A 2 20.49 16.47 -14.74
N SER A 3 20.95 17.08 -13.63
CA SER A 3 21.25 16.38 -12.37
C SER A 3 20.02 15.96 -11.56
N LEU A 4 18.85 16.59 -11.76
CA LEU A 4 17.66 16.34 -10.94
C LEU A 4 16.83 15.15 -11.43
N ARG A 5 16.87 14.85 -12.74
CA ARG A 5 16.14 13.72 -13.33
C ARG A 5 16.54 12.36 -12.72
N PRO A 6 17.83 11.96 -12.67
CA PRO A 6 18.21 10.67 -12.10
C PRO A 6 17.86 10.58 -10.61
N MET A 7 17.97 11.69 -9.87
CA MET A 7 17.56 11.75 -8.46
C MET A 7 16.05 11.52 -8.30
N ALA A 8 15.22 12.14 -9.14
CA ALA A 8 13.77 11.94 -9.11
C ALA A 8 13.37 10.50 -9.46
N LEU A 9 14.01 9.90 -10.48
CA LEU A 9 13.79 8.50 -10.85
C LEU A 9 14.18 7.54 -9.72
N ALA A 10 15.38 7.70 -9.15
CA ALA A 10 15.84 6.89 -8.02
C ALA A 10 14.93 7.04 -6.80
N ALA A 11 14.55 8.28 -6.44
CA ALA A 11 13.63 8.55 -5.35
C ALA A 11 12.26 7.89 -5.58
N SER A 12 11.75 7.94 -6.81
CA SER A 12 10.48 7.29 -7.18
C SER A 12 10.57 5.77 -7.04
N LEU A 13 11.67 5.15 -7.50
CA LEU A 13 11.85 3.70 -7.42
C LEU A 13 12.01 3.23 -5.98
N ILE A 14 12.84 3.90 -5.17
CA ILE A 14 13.06 3.53 -3.77
C ILE A 14 11.75 3.59 -2.99
N SER A 15 11.02 4.69 -3.12
CA SER A 15 9.77 4.88 -2.38
C SER A 15 8.65 3.94 -2.82
N THR A 16 8.46 3.75 -4.13
CA THR A 16 7.47 2.78 -4.65
C THR A 16 7.85 1.34 -4.32
N SER A 17 9.15 1.00 -4.28
CA SER A 17 9.62 -0.32 -3.87
C SER A 17 9.30 -0.61 -2.41
N TYR A 18 9.59 0.34 -1.50
CA TYR A 18 9.24 0.21 -0.09
C TYR A 18 7.73 0.00 0.09
N PHE A 19 6.91 0.81 -0.60
CA PHE A 19 5.46 0.66 -0.57
C PHE A 19 5.00 -0.70 -1.11
N ALA A 20 5.42 -1.08 -2.32
CA ALA A 20 4.96 -2.29 -3.00
C ALA A 20 5.41 -3.55 -2.26
N PHE A 21 6.71 -3.71 -2.02
CA PHE A 21 7.25 -4.92 -1.39
C PHE A 21 6.97 -4.98 0.10
N GLY A 22 6.92 -3.84 0.80
CA GLY A 22 6.53 -3.82 2.21
C GLY A 22 5.08 -4.27 2.42
N ASN A 23 4.15 -3.84 1.56
CA ASN A 23 2.78 -4.34 1.61
C ASN A 23 2.69 -5.81 1.17
N LEU A 24 3.44 -6.23 0.15
CA LEU A 24 3.48 -7.61 -0.31
C LEU A 24 3.99 -8.55 0.80
N ALA A 25 5.11 -8.21 1.43
CA ALA A 25 5.67 -8.96 2.54
C ALA A 25 4.67 -9.06 3.70
N ALA A 26 4.00 -7.95 4.05
CA ALA A 26 2.97 -7.96 5.08
C ALA A 26 1.80 -8.91 4.74
N ALA A 27 1.35 -8.91 3.48
CA ALA A 27 0.21 -9.71 3.01
C ALA A 27 0.50 -11.21 2.97
N TYR A 28 1.71 -11.62 2.57
CA TYR A 28 2.03 -13.04 2.32
C TYR A 28 2.87 -13.69 3.43
N MET A 29 3.71 -12.92 4.11
CA MET A 29 4.69 -13.44 5.08
C MET A 29 4.56 -12.79 6.47
N GLY A 30 3.81 -11.70 6.59
CA GLY A 30 3.69 -10.93 7.82
C GLY A 30 2.42 -11.22 8.63
N VAL A 31 2.09 -10.27 9.51
CA VAL A 31 0.94 -10.34 10.42
C VAL A 31 -0.38 -10.58 9.69
N MET A 32 -0.53 -10.07 8.46
CA MET A 32 -1.78 -10.28 7.71
C MET A 32 -1.98 -11.74 7.26
N ALA A 33 -0.90 -12.47 7.00
CA ALA A 33 -0.96 -13.89 6.71
C ALA A 33 -1.29 -14.71 7.97
N ALA A 34 -0.73 -14.32 9.12
CA ALA A 34 -1.00 -14.98 10.41
C ALA A 34 -2.46 -14.78 10.88
N THR A 35 -3.05 -13.63 10.56
CA THR A 35 -4.45 -13.34 10.89
C THR A 35 -5.45 -13.97 9.92
N ALA A 36 -5.02 -14.61 8.83
CA ALA A 36 -5.91 -15.19 7.81
C ALA A 36 -6.75 -16.35 8.37
N ARG A 37 -8.07 -16.31 8.14
CA ARG A 37 -9.05 -17.24 8.72
C ARG A 37 -8.70 -18.71 8.47
N GLU A 38 -8.21 -19.02 7.27
CA GLU A 38 -7.92 -20.38 6.83
C GLU A 38 -6.60 -20.95 7.36
N ARG A 39 -5.73 -20.12 7.95
CA ARG A 39 -4.33 -20.52 8.25
C ARG A 39 -4.05 -20.78 9.72
N THR A 40 -4.91 -20.33 10.62
CA THR A 40 -4.64 -20.38 12.06
C THR A 40 -5.92 -20.63 12.85
N THR A 41 -5.80 -21.11 14.09
CA THR A 41 -6.93 -21.29 15.03
C THR A 41 -7.04 -20.13 16.02
N ILE A 42 -6.45 -18.97 15.70
CA ILE A 42 -6.44 -17.79 16.56
C ILE A 42 -7.87 -17.25 16.72
N PRO A 43 -8.33 -16.93 17.93
CA PRO A 43 -9.63 -16.26 18.17
C PRO A 43 -9.75 -14.94 17.39
N ALA A 44 -10.96 -14.54 16.98
CA ALA A 44 -11.11 -13.31 16.19
C ALA A 44 -10.63 -12.05 16.92
N VAL A 45 -10.81 -11.97 18.25
CA VAL A 45 -10.34 -10.84 19.06
C VAL A 45 -8.82 -10.68 18.99
N ASP A 46 -8.07 -11.78 19.06
CA ASP A 46 -6.61 -11.77 19.00
C ASP A 46 -6.12 -11.43 17.59
N ARG A 47 -6.82 -11.89 16.54
CA ARG A 47 -6.54 -11.48 15.16
C ARG A 47 -6.73 -9.99 14.97
N LEU A 48 -7.80 -9.45 15.54
CA LEU A 48 -8.13 -8.04 15.46
C LEU A 48 -7.10 -7.19 16.20
N ALA A 49 -6.67 -7.63 17.39
CA ALA A 49 -5.60 -6.98 18.15
C ALA A 49 -4.26 -7.00 17.38
N LEU A 50 -3.89 -8.13 16.77
CA LEU A 50 -2.70 -8.24 15.93
C LEU A 50 -2.78 -7.31 14.70
N TRP A 51 -3.94 -7.27 14.04
CA TRP A 51 -4.18 -6.36 12.93
C TRP A 51 -4.03 -4.90 13.36
N ASP A 52 -4.62 -4.51 14.50
CA ASP A 52 -4.58 -3.13 14.99
C ASP A 52 -3.16 -2.68 15.33
N ALA A 53 -2.40 -3.53 16.03
CA ALA A 53 -1.00 -3.28 16.35
C ALA A 53 -0.16 -3.08 15.08
N PHE A 54 -0.33 -3.97 14.09
CA PHE A 54 0.35 -3.85 12.80
C PHE A 54 -0.07 -2.59 12.04
N PHE A 55 -1.38 -2.30 11.98
CA PHE A 55 -1.90 -1.12 11.30
C PHE A 55 -1.33 0.17 11.89
N HIS A 56 -1.30 0.29 13.22
CA HIS A 56 -0.75 1.46 13.90
C HIS A 56 0.75 1.64 13.64
N ALA A 57 1.52 0.55 13.64
CA ALA A 57 2.94 0.60 13.30
C ALA A 57 3.18 0.96 11.83
N ALA A 58 2.38 0.43 10.91
CA ALA A 58 2.62 0.58 9.46
C ALA A 58 2.03 1.87 8.86
N LYS A 59 0.90 2.38 9.37
CA LYS A 59 0.12 3.44 8.70
C LYS A 59 0.93 4.70 8.40
N PHE A 60 1.82 5.10 9.31
CA PHE A 60 2.62 6.29 9.15
C PHE A 60 3.66 6.14 8.04
N HIS A 61 4.51 5.11 8.13
CA HIS A 61 5.58 4.89 7.15
C HIS A 61 5.02 4.53 5.76
N MET A 62 3.96 3.73 5.69
CA MET A 62 3.29 3.38 4.42
C MET A 62 2.57 4.59 3.81
N GLY A 63 1.90 5.40 4.63
CA GLY A 63 1.25 6.62 4.18
C GLY A 63 2.25 7.63 3.62
N LEU A 64 3.33 7.89 4.36
CA LEU A 64 4.41 8.78 3.91
C LEU A 64 5.10 8.25 2.65
N SER A 65 5.39 6.96 2.59
CA SER A 65 5.99 6.32 1.41
C SER A 65 5.08 6.47 0.18
N GLY A 66 3.76 6.29 0.32
CA GLY A 66 2.80 6.48 -0.76
C GLY A 66 2.75 7.94 -1.25
N ILE A 67 2.68 8.91 -0.33
CA ILE A 67 2.69 10.34 -0.66
C ILE A 67 3.99 10.71 -1.38
N PHE A 68 5.13 10.32 -0.81
CA PHE A 68 6.44 10.60 -1.40
C PHE A 68 6.59 9.97 -2.78
N SER A 69 6.10 8.73 -2.97
CA SER A 69 6.07 8.06 -4.28
C SER A 69 5.30 8.87 -5.31
N ALA A 70 4.10 9.36 -4.97
CA ALA A 70 3.26 10.13 -5.88
C ALA A 70 3.95 11.43 -6.34
N PHE A 71 4.57 12.16 -5.41
CA PHE A 71 5.31 13.38 -5.74
C PHE A 71 6.61 13.09 -6.51
N ALA A 72 7.36 12.06 -6.13
CA ALA A 72 8.59 11.67 -6.82
C ALA A 72 8.32 11.23 -8.27
N LEU A 73 7.27 10.43 -8.50
CA LEU A 73 6.81 10.06 -9.84
C LEU A 73 6.37 11.28 -10.67
N SER A 74 5.64 12.21 -10.06
CA SER A 74 5.21 13.45 -10.73
C SER A 74 6.41 14.31 -11.13
N ALA A 75 7.40 14.45 -10.23
CA ALA A 75 8.63 15.17 -10.51
C ALA A 75 9.45 14.47 -11.61
N ALA A 76 9.54 13.14 -11.56
CA ALA A 76 10.22 12.35 -12.59
C ALA A 76 9.52 12.51 -13.96
N ALA A 77 8.19 12.49 -14.01
CA ALA A 77 7.42 12.71 -15.24
C ALA A 77 7.72 14.09 -15.84
N TYR A 78 7.72 15.13 -15.00
CA TYR A 78 7.99 16.51 -15.42
C TYR A 78 9.43 16.73 -15.93
N LEU A 79 10.42 16.10 -15.28
CA LEU A 79 11.84 16.25 -15.62
C LEU A 79 12.30 15.34 -16.76
N THR A 80 11.47 14.40 -17.20
CA THR A 80 11.81 13.46 -18.28
C THR A 80 11.36 14.01 -19.62
N SER A 81 12.22 13.90 -20.64
CA SER A 81 11.92 14.32 -22.00
C SER A 81 11.42 13.15 -22.85
N GLY A 82 10.80 13.45 -24.00
CA GLY A 82 10.21 12.47 -24.90
C GLY A 82 8.71 12.31 -24.68
N ARG A 83 8.06 11.41 -25.44
CA ARG A 83 6.60 11.23 -25.38
C ARG A 83 6.17 10.03 -24.53
N LEU A 84 6.97 8.95 -24.51
CA LEU A 84 6.56 7.70 -23.87
C LEU A 84 6.82 7.67 -22.36
N LEU A 85 8.06 7.94 -21.94
CA LEU A 85 8.46 7.84 -20.53
C LEU A 85 7.71 8.80 -19.59
N PRO A 86 7.50 10.08 -19.94
CA PRO A 86 6.71 10.98 -19.09
C PRO A 86 5.27 10.49 -18.88
N ASN A 87 4.66 9.91 -19.91
CA ASN A 87 3.30 9.36 -19.82
C ASN A 87 3.23 8.13 -18.91
N ILE A 88 4.24 7.23 -18.98
CA ILE A 88 4.35 6.07 -18.08
C ILE A 88 4.50 6.53 -16.63
N LEU A 89 5.40 7.50 -16.38
CA LEU A 89 5.61 8.07 -15.05
C LEU A 89 4.36 8.80 -14.52
N ALA A 90 3.66 9.54 -15.37
CA ALA A 90 2.40 10.21 -15.02
C ALA A 90 1.30 9.21 -14.68
N ALA A 91 1.18 8.10 -15.43
CA ALA A 91 0.26 7.01 -15.10
C ALA A 91 0.62 6.36 -13.76
N GLY A 92 1.90 6.16 -13.48
CA GLY A 92 2.38 5.71 -12.17
C GLY A 92 2.01 6.68 -11.05
N ALA A 93 2.21 8.00 -11.26
CA ALA A 93 1.82 9.03 -10.30
C ALA A 93 0.31 9.00 -10.04
N ALA A 94 -0.50 8.89 -11.08
CA ALA A 94 -1.96 8.77 -10.97
C ALA A 94 -2.36 7.53 -10.17
N ALA A 95 -1.70 6.37 -10.38
CA ALA A 95 -1.93 5.17 -9.60
C ALA A 95 -1.56 5.36 -8.11
N ALA A 96 -0.45 6.04 -7.81
CA ALA A 96 -0.04 6.36 -6.44
C ALA A 96 -1.02 7.31 -5.74
N PHE A 97 -1.48 8.38 -6.40
CA PHE A 97 -2.53 9.26 -5.86
C PHE A 97 -3.86 8.52 -5.68
N THR A 98 -4.23 7.67 -6.63
CA THR A 98 -5.45 6.84 -6.55
C THR A 98 -5.38 5.88 -5.37
N SER A 99 -4.22 5.28 -5.09
CA SER A 99 -4.01 4.43 -3.91
C SER A 99 -4.27 5.18 -2.61
N ALA A 100 -3.80 6.43 -2.50
CA ALA A 100 -4.06 7.27 -1.35
C ALA A 100 -5.55 7.62 -1.22
N ALA A 101 -6.18 8.08 -2.30
CA ALA A 101 -7.60 8.39 -2.33
C ALA A 101 -8.47 7.17 -1.99
N TYR A 102 -8.15 6.01 -2.56
CA TYR A 102 -8.81 4.73 -2.27
C TYR A 102 -8.70 4.33 -0.80
N THR A 103 -7.52 4.54 -0.20
CA THR A 103 -7.31 4.27 1.22
C THR A 103 -8.20 5.13 2.10
N LEU A 104 -8.31 6.43 1.79
CA LEU A 104 -9.10 7.38 2.57
C LEU A 104 -10.61 7.19 2.37
N LEU A 105 -11.05 6.94 1.14
CA LEU A 105 -12.48 6.91 0.80
C LEU A 105 -13.11 5.52 0.98
N VAL A 106 -12.35 4.45 0.74
CA VAL A 106 -12.87 3.08 0.71
C VAL A 106 -12.40 2.25 1.89
N MET A 107 -11.11 2.31 2.25
CA MET A 107 -10.58 1.48 3.33
C MET A 107 -10.78 2.11 4.73
N MET A 108 -10.80 3.43 4.84
CA MET A 108 -10.91 4.11 6.14
C MET A 108 -12.19 3.76 6.92
N PRO A 109 -13.39 3.66 6.30
CA PRO A 109 -14.58 3.20 7.01
C PRO A 109 -14.37 1.82 7.64
N VAL A 110 -13.86 0.85 6.88
CA VAL A 110 -13.58 -0.51 7.38
C VAL A 110 -12.53 -0.49 8.50
N ASN A 111 -11.50 0.35 8.39
CA ASN A 111 -10.51 0.51 9.46
C ASN A 111 -11.15 1.01 10.76
N ASN A 112 -12.04 2.01 10.65
CA ASN A 112 -12.71 2.59 11.81
C ASN A 112 -13.65 1.57 12.46
N ASP A 113 -14.39 0.80 11.66
CA ASP A 113 -15.29 -0.23 12.16
C ASP A 113 -14.52 -1.34 12.90
N LEU A 114 -13.40 -1.82 12.33
CA LEU A 114 -12.54 -2.81 12.98
C LEU A 114 -11.98 -2.28 14.32
N MET A 115 -11.52 -1.02 14.36
CA MET A 115 -11.07 -0.40 15.61
C MET A 115 -12.22 -0.24 16.63
N ALA A 116 -13.43 0.06 16.18
CA ALA A 116 -14.61 0.14 17.05
C ALA A 116 -14.96 -1.23 17.64
N SER A 117 -14.92 -2.30 16.84
CA SER A 117 -15.11 -3.68 17.32
C SER A 117 -14.07 -4.07 18.36
N LEU A 118 -12.80 -3.69 18.15
CA LEU A 118 -11.74 -3.96 19.14
C LEU A 118 -12.01 -3.22 20.46
N ARG A 119 -12.38 -1.94 20.40
CA ARG A 119 -12.74 -1.16 21.59
C ARG A 119 -13.97 -1.71 22.31
N ALA A 120 -14.96 -2.22 21.59
CA ALA A 120 -16.11 -2.87 22.21
C ALA A 120 -15.70 -4.16 22.95
N SER A 121 -14.77 -4.92 22.37
CA SER A 121 -14.29 -6.19 22.95
C SER A 121 -13.53 -6.04 24.28
N THR A 122 -12.99 -4.85 24.59
CA THR A 122 -12.34 -4.60 25.88
C THR A 122 -13.35 -4.40 27.02
N VAL A 123 -14.60 -4.09 26.70
CA VAL A 123 -15.69 -3.89 27.67
C VAL A 123 -16.50 -5.16 27.86
N LYS A 124 -16.74 -5.92 26.78
CA LYS A 124 -17.52 -7.15 26.79
C LYS A 124 -16.86 -8.21 25.90
N PRO A 125 -16.81 -9.49 26.31
CA PRO A 125 -16.34 -10.56 25.44
C PRO A 125 -17.15 -10.63 24.14
N ILE A 126 -16.46 -10.87 23.02
CA ILE A 126 -17.07 -11.01 21.69
C ILE A 126 -17.99 -12.25 21.68
N GLU A 127 -19.26 -12.05 21.35
CA GLU A 127 -20.20 -13.15 21.18
C GLU A 127 -19.95 -13.91 19.85
N PRO A 128 -20.31 -15.20 19.72
CA PRO A 128 -20.06 -15.96 18.50
C PRO A 128 -20.62 -15.34 17.20
N LYS A 129 -21.73 -14.60 17.30
CA LYS A 129 -22.30 -13.86 16.16
C LYS A 129 -21.45 -12.66 15.76
N GLU A 130 -20.87 -11.96 16.74
CA GLU A 130 -19.97 -10.83 16.53
C GLU A 130 -18.62 -11.31 16.01
N GLU A 131 -18.18 -12.50 16.43
CA GLU A 131 -16.94 -13.13 15.96
C GLU A 131 -16.94 -13.30 14.43
N LYS A 132 -18.03 -13.85 13.88
CA LYS A 132 -18.18 -13.99 12.43
C LYS A 132 -18.12 -12.63 11.73
N HIS A 133 -18.79 -11.61 12.27
CA HIS A 133 -18.79 -10.28 11.69
C HIS A 133 -17.39 -9.67 11.64
N VAL A 134 -16.61 -9.77 12.72
CA VAL A 134 -15.22 -9.30 12.77
C VAL A 134 -14.35 -10.01 11.73
N LEU A 135 -14.51 -11.34 11.58
CA LEU A 135 -13.77 -12.10 10.57
C LEU A 135 -14.13 -11.65 9.14
N ASP A 136 -15.41 -11.45 8.86
CA ASP A 136 -15.88 -10.97 7.54
C ASP A 136 -15.35 -9.55 7.24
N GLN A 137 -15.24 -8.69 8.26
CA GLN A 137 -14.62 -7.36 8.12
C GLN A 137 -13.10 -7.45 7.87
N LEU A 138 -12.37 -8.33 8.55
CA LEU A 138 -10.94 -8.56 8.31
C LEU A 138 -10.70 -9.09 6.90
N ASP A 139 -11.55 -10.00 6.40
CA ASP A 139 -11.46 -10.51 5.04
C ASP A 139 -11.78 -9.43 3.99
N SER A 140 -12.78 -8.59 4.27
CA SER A 140 -13.10 -7.41 3.46
C SER A 140 -11.90 -6.46 3.41
N TRP A 141 -11.30 -6.14 4.55
CA TRP A 141 -10.10 -5.30 4.62
C TRP A 141 -8.95 -5.87 3.78
N ARG A 142 -8.70 -7.20 3.86
CA ARG A 142 -7.66 -7.86 3.06
C ARG A 142 -7.93 -7.72 1.57
N SER A 143 -9.19 -7.91 1.15
CA SER A 143 -9.59 -7.76 -0.25
C SER A 143 -9.30 -6.33 -0.74
N LEU A 144 -9.73 -5.32 0.03
CA LEU A 144 -9.47 -3.92 -0.29
C LEU A 144 -7.96 -3.60 -0.32
N ASN A 145 -7.18 -4.14 0.62
CA ASN A 145 -5.74 -3.94 0.65
C ASN A 145 -5.05 -4.57 -0.58
N ARG A 146 -5.56 -5.67 -1.15
CA ARG A 146 -5.03 -6.23 -2.41
C ARG A 146 -5.18 -5.25 -3.57
N VAL A 147 -6.31 -4.54 -3.66
CA VAL A 147 -6.51 -3.48 -4.66
C VAL A 147 -5.48 -2.37 -4.45
N ARG A 148 -5.28 -1.91 -3.21
CA ARG A 148 -4.26 -0.91 -2.86
C ARG A 148 -2.85 -1.36 -3.26
N MET A 149 -2.51 -2.63 -3.01
CA MET A 149 -1.23 -3.23 -3.41
C MET A 149 -1.07 -3.24 -4.92
N GLY A 150 -2.13 -3.57 -5.68
CA GLY A 150 -2.12 -3.53 -7.13
C GLY A 150 -1.78 -2.14 -7.66
N LEU A 151 -2.41 -1.10 -7.12
CA LEU A 151 -2.11 0.30 -7.47
C LEU A 151 -0.66 0.68 -7.15
N GLY A 152 -0.16 0.27 -5.98
CA GLY A 152 1.25 0.45 -5.60
C GLY A 152 2.22 -0.26 -6.54
N PHE A 153 1.87 -1.47 -6.98
CA PHE A 153 2.69 -2.25 -7.91
C PHE A 153 2.72 -1.63 -9.31
N VAL A 154 1.60 -1.06 -9.79
CA VAL A 154 1.56 -0.28 -11.04
C VAL A 154 2.50 0.94 -10.96
N ALA A 155 2.47 1.68 -9.85
CA ALA A 155 3.37 2.81 -9.63
C ALA A 155 4.85 2.37 -9.62
N TRP A 156 5.16 1.25 -8.96
CA TRP A 156 6.49 0.66 -8.97
C TRP A 156 6.96 0.24 -10.38
N MET A 157 6.11 -0.44 -11.14
CA MET A 157 6.41 -0.83 -12.52
C MET A 157 6.71 0.37 -13.41
N ALA A 158 5.99 1.48 -13.25
CA ALA A 158 6.25 2.72 -13.98
C ALA A 158 7.64 3.29 -13.64
N SER A 159 8.00 3.38 -12.36
CA SER A 159 9.34 3.81 -11.92
C SER A 159 10.46 2.91 -12.44
N ALA A 160 10.29 1.58 -12.31
CA ALA A 160 11.28 0.61 -12.75
C ALA A 160 11.49 0.69 -14.27
N THR A 161 10.40 0.69 -15.03
CA THR A 161 10.44 0.80 -16.51
C THR A 161 11.17 2.07 -16.94
N ALA A 162 10.86 3.21 -16.32
CA ALA A 162 11.49 4.48 -16.67
C ALA A 162 12.99 4.50 -16.35
N LEU A 163 13.40 3.94 -15.21
CA LEU A 163 14.82 3.87 -14.84
C LEU A 163 15.60 2.97 -15.82
N PHE A 164 15.14 1.73 -16.05
CA PHE A 164 15.84 0.80 -16.94
C PHE A 164 15.86 1.26 -18.40
N ALA A 165 14.78 1.87 -18.88
CA ALA A 165 14.74 2.44 -20.23
C ALA A 165 15.68 3.64 -20.39
N THR A 166 15.94 4.40 -19.31
CA THR A 166 16.89 5.53 -19.35
C THR A 166 18.32 5.04 -19.46
N GLU A 167 18.69 3.95 -18.77
CA GLU A 167 20.02 3.33 -18.88
C GLU A 167 20.26 2.73 -20.27
N ALA A 168 19.27 2.00 -20.82
CA ALA A 168 19.39 1.37 -22.14
C ALA A 168 19.57 2.38 -23.29
N MET A 169 19.13 3.64 -23.12
CA MET A 169 19.34 4.71 -24.10
C MET A 169 20.73 5.39 -23.97
N ILE A 170 21.48 5.13 -22.90
CA ILE A 170 22.85 5.66 -22.74
C ILE A 170 23.87 4.75 -23.45
N GLU A 171 23.54 3.47 -23.66
CA GLU A 171 24.41 2.49 -24.32
C GLU A 171 24.28 2.43 -25.86
N LEU A 172 23.41 3.26 -26.46
CA LEU A 172 23.19 3.39 -27.90
C LEU A 172 23.69 4.75 -28.42
#